data_AF-A0ABD0RRX9-F1
#
_entry.id   AF-A0ABD0RRX9-F1
#
_cell.length_a   1.000
_cell.length_b   1.000
_cell.length_c   1.000
_cell.angle_alpha   90.00
_cell.angle_beta   90.00
_cell.angle_gamma   90.00
#
_symmetry.space_group_name_H-M   'P 1'
#
loop_
_entity.id
_entity.type
_entity.pdbx_description
1 polymer ?
#
loop_
_entity_poly.entity_id
_entity_poly.type
_entity_poly.pdbx_seq_one_letter_code
_entity_poly.pdbx_strand_id
1 'polypeptide(L)' 'APPAPYWVLATDYDNYTLVYSCSDFDNLFHAEYSWIMSRTRTLSKETVSELLAILTSHGIGTENFTETDQRPEL' A
#
# COMPACT_ATOMS: atom_id res chain seq x y z
N ALA A 1 4.58 16.68 0.37
CA ALA A 1 3.16 16.56 -0.02
C ALA A 1 2.31 17.27 1.03
N PRO A 2 1.11 17.80 0.69
CA PRO A 2 0.16 18.23 1.72
C PRO A 2 -0.20 17.04 2.64
N PRO A 3 -0.69 17.31 3.87
CA PRO A 3 -1.18 16.25 4.74
C PRO A 3 -2.27 15.43 4.04
N ALA A 4 -2.14 14.11 4.07
CA ALA A 4 -3.13 13.17 3.57
C ALA A 4 -3.42 12.12 4.65
N PRO A 5 -4.63 11.52 4.69
CA PRO A 5 -4.93 10.43 5.61
C PRO A 5 -3.93 9.28 5.46
N TYR A 6 -3.51 8.71 6.59
CA TYR A 6 -2.57 7.60 6.63
C TYR A 6 -3.17 6.48 7.46
N TRP A 7 -3.84 5.53 6.81
CA TRP A 7 -4.49 4.41 7.49
C TRP A 7 -3.63 3.17 7.34
N VAL A 8 -3.15 2.65 8.48
CA VAL A 8 -2.50 1.34 8.54
C VAL A 8 -3.59 0.28 8.56
N LEU A 9 -3.78 -0.42 7.44
CA LEU A 9 -4.80 -1.45 7.31
C LEU A 9 -4.36 -2.78 7.94
N ALA A 10 -3.06 -3.10 7.81
CA ALA A 10 -2.45 -4.27 8.42
C ALA A 10 -0.95 -4.05 8.63
N THR A 11 -0.41 -4.62 9.69
CA THR A 11 1.04 -4.69 9.92
C THR A 11 1.32 -5.82 10.90
N ASP A 12 2.43 -6.52 10.69
CA ASP A 12 2.99 -7.45 11.68
C ASP A 12 4.13 -6.81 12.50
N TYR A 13 4.37 -5.51 12.30
CA TYR A 13 5.44 -4.68 12.88
C TYR A 13 6.88 -5.07 12.49
N ASP A 14 7.12 -6.36 12.27
CA ASP A 14 8.43 -6.96 12.09
C ASP A 14 8.83 -7.13 10.62
N ASN A 15 7.89 -7.22 9.69
CA ASN A 15 8.20 -7.49 8.27
C ASN A 15 7.48 -6.55 7.30
N TYR A 16 6.22 -6.21 7.54
CA TYR A 16 5.43 -5.43 6.60
C TYR A 16 4.51 -4.39 7.24
N THR A 17 4.13 -3.41 6.44
CA THR A 17 2.94 -2.57 6.69
C THR A 17 2.18 -2.35 5.39
N LEU A 18 0.85 -2.43 5.48
CA LEU A 18 -0.08 -2.07 4.42
C LEU A 18 -0.74 -0.75 4.78
N VAL A 19 -0.54 0.25 3.93
CA VAL A 19 -1.02 1.61 4.13
C VAL A 19 -1.99 1.96 3.01
N TYR A 20 -3.07 2.64 3.37
CA TYR A 20 -4.01 3.24 2.45
C TYR A 20 -4.23 4.72 2.80
N SER A 21 -4.39 5.52 1.75
CA SER A 21 -4.70 6.95 1.82
C SER A 21 -5.79 7.23 0.80
N CYS A 22 -6.90 7.79 1.25
CA CYS A 22 -7.98 8.28 0.41
C CYS A 22 -8.31 9.72 0.81
N SER A 23 -8.34 10.63 -0.16
CA SER A 23 -8.72 12.03 0.05
C SER A 23 -9.86 12.41 -0.89
N ASP A 24 -10.95 12.90 -0.32
CA ASP A 24 -12.12 13.38 -1.06
C ASP A 24 -11.91 14.82 -1.54
N PHE A 25 -12.22 15.07 -2.81
CA PHE A 25 -12.18 16.41 -3.42
C PHE A 25 -13.61 16.88 -3.71
N ASP A 26 -14.26 17.46 -2.70
CA ASP A 26 -15.61 18.06 -2.77
C ASP A 26 -16.65 17.18 -3.51
N ASN A 27 -16.62 15.87 -3.26
CA ASN A 27 -17.47 14.84 -3.89
C ASN A 27 -17.35 14.72 -5.43
N LEU A 28 -16.33 15.31 -6.05
CA LEU A 28 -16.08 15.17 -7.50
C LEU A 28 -15.32 13.87 -7.80
N PHE A 29 -14.30 13.59 -7.00
CA PHE A 29 -13.49 12.37 -7.08
C PHE A 29 -12.75 12.15 -5.74
N HIS A 30 -12.23 10.95 -5.56
CA HIS A 30 -11.23 10.64 -4.53
C HIS A 30 -9.86 10.45 -5.18
N ALA A 31 -8.80 10.88 -4.50
CA ALA A 31 -7.45 10.43 -4.80
C ALA A 31 -7.07 9.32 -3.83
N GLU A 32 -6.72 8.17 -4.37
CA GLU A 32 -6.38 6.98 -3.62
C GLU A 32 -4.94 6.56 -3.85
N TYR A 33 -4.29 6.15 -2.77
CA TYR A 33 -2.94 5.60 -2.80
C TYR A 33 -2.84 4.45 -1.81
N SER A 34 -2.13 3.40 -2.22
CA SER A 34 -1.85 2.25 -1.37
C SER A 34 -0.36 1.92 -1.43
N TRP A 35 0.21 1.50 -0.31
CA TRP A 35 1.59 1.03 -0.23
C TRP A 35 1.67 -0.28 0.54
N ILE A 36 2.35 -1.25 -0.07
CA ILE A 36 2.88 -2.43 0.63
C ILE A 36 4.35 -2.11 0.90
N MET A 37 4.72 -2.00 2.17
CA MET A 37 6.09 -1.67 2.57
C MET A 37 6.70 -2.85 3.30
N SER A 38 7.97 -3.15 3.00
CA SER A 38 8.76 -4.19 3.66
C SER A 38 9.86 -3.59 4.53
N ARG A 39 10.23 -4.30 5.61
CA ARG A 39 11.42 -3.99 6.43
C ARG A 39 12.72 -4.31 5.71
N THR A 40 12.69 -5.16 4.68
CA THR A 40 13.85 -5.53 3.87
C THR A 40 13.62 -5.19 2.40
N ARG A 41 14.65 -5.39 1.56
CA ARG A 41 14.56 -5.08 0.11
C ARG A 41 13.59 -5.96 -0.66
N THR A 42 13.14 -7.05 -0.06
CA THR A 42 12.18 -7.98 -0.65
C THR A 42 11.07 -8.28 0.34
N LEU A 43 9.95 -8.78 -0.18
CA LEU A 43 8.85 -9.33 0.61
C LEU A 43 8.46 -10.65 -0.04
N SER A 44 8.02 -11.63 0.74
CA SER A 44 7.58 -12.91 0.18
C SER A 44 6.35 -12.71 -0.72
N LYS A 45 6.22 -13.53 -1.75
CA LYS A 45 5.07 -13.44 -2.66
C LYS A 45 3.77 -13.74 -1.93
N GLU A 46 3.84 -14.65 -0.96
CA GLU A 46 2.73 -15.05 -0.10
C GLU A 46 2.22 -13.85 0.72
N THR A 47 3.11 -13.11 1.39
CA THR A 47 2.73 -11.90 2.14
C THR A 47 2.20 -10.82 1.20
N VAL A 48 2.79 -10.61 0.03
CA VAL A 48 2.24 -9.66 -0.95
C VAL A 48 0.83 -10.06 -1.37
N SER A 49 0.58 -11.34 -1.70
CA SER A 49 -0.75 -11.84 -2.06
C SER A 49 -1.77 -11.66 -0.94
N GLU A 50 -1.41 -11.91 0.32
CA GLU A 50 -2.27 -11.67 1.48
C GLU A 50 -2.65 -10.19 1.60
N LEU A 51 -1.68 -9.29 1.47
CA LEU A 51 -1.92 -7.84 1.60
C LEU A 51 -2.77 -7.29 0.45
N LEU A 52 -2.58 -7.79 -0.78
CA LEU A 52 -3.45 -7.46 -1.90
C LEU A 52 -4.88 -7.98 -1.68
N ALA A 53 -5.04 -9.16 -1.09
CA ALA A 53 -6.36 -9.69 -0.74
C ALA A 53 -7.08 -8.82 0.31
N ILE A 54 -6.35 -8.26 1.29
CA ILE A 54 -6.90 -7.30 2.25
C ILE A 54 -7.45 -6.06 1.53
N LEU A 55 -6.67 -5.46 0.61
CA LEU A 55 -7.13 -4.32 -0.19
C LEU A 55 -8.41 -4.66 -0.99
N THR A 56 -8.42 -5.79 -1.69
CA THR A 56 -9.60 -6.22 -2.47
C THR A 56 -10.82 -6.45 -1.57
N SER A 57 -10.63 -6.97 -0.35
CA SER A 57 -11.72 -7.16 0.61
C SER A 57 -12.37 -5.85 1.07
N HIS A 58 -11.64 -4.73 0.97
CA HIS A 58 -12.12 -3.38 1.22
C HIS A 58 -12.61 -2.65 -0.05
N GLY A 59 -12.65 -3.34 -1.19
CA GLY A 59 -13.05 -2.75 -2.47
C GLY A 59 -11.99 -1.85 -3.11
N ILE A 60 -10.75 -1.89 -2.62
CA ILE A 60 -9.62 -1.11 -3.16
C ILE A 60 -8.99 -1.90 -4.32
N GLY A 61 -8.90 -1.26 -5.49
CA GLY A 61 -8.30 -1.84 -6.69
C GLY A 61 -6.80 -2.10 -6.53
N THR A 62 -6.33 -3.22 -7.08
CA THR A 62 -4.91 -3.64 -7.00
C THR A 62 -4.22 -3.71 -8.36
N GLU A 63 -4.95 -3.48 -9.45
CA GLU A 63 -4.48 -3.59 -10.82
C GLU A 63 -3.37 -2.58 -11.19
N ASN A 64 -3.29 -1.47 -10.47
CA ASN A 64 -2.32 -0.40 -10.70
C ASN A 64 -1.09 -0.49 -9.78
N PHE A 65 -0.96 -1.54 -8.97
CA PHE A 65 0.24 -1.73 -8.15
C PHE A 65 1.47 -1.97 -9.03
N THR A 66 2.55 -1.25 -8.72
CA THR A 66 3.83 -1.40 -9.39
C THR A 66 4.89 -1.73 -8.34
N GLU A 67 5.67 -2.78 -8.60
CA GLU A 67 6.81 -3.13 -7.75
C GLU A 67 7.89 -2.04 -7.84
N THR A 68 8.38 -1.57 -6.69
CA THR A 68 9.46 -0.58 -6.64
C THR A 68 10.81 -1.30 -6.64
N ASP A 69 11.72 -0.92 -7.52
CA ASP A 69 13.09 -1.42 -7.51
C ASP A 69 13.84 -0.92 -6.26
N GLN A 70 14.23 -1.84 -5.37
CA GLN A 70 14.94 -1.57 -4.12
C GLN A 70 16.44 -1.91 -4.18
N ARG A 71 17.00 -2.12 -5.38
CA ARG A 71 18.45 -2.34 -5.55
C ARG A 71 19.22 -1.09 -5.09
N PRO A 72 20.40 -1.25 -4.47
CA PRO A 72 21.24 -0.11 -4.11
C PRO A 72 21.60 0.72 -5.34
N GLU A 73 21.58 2.05 -5.22
CA GLU A 73 22.18 2.94 -6.21
C GLU A 73 23.71 2.69 -6.23
N LEU A 74 24.29 2.69 -7.44
CA LEU A 74 25.72 2.51 -7.69
C LEU A 74 26.48 3.84 -7.60
#